data_AF-A0A6H5HZI1-F1
#
_entry.id   AF-A0A6H5HZI1-F1
#
_cell.length_a   1.000
_cell.length_b   1.000
_cell.length_c   1.000
_cell.angle_alpha   90.00
_cell.angle_beta   90.00
_cell.angle_gamma   90.00
#
_symmetry.space_group_name_H-M   'P 1'
#
loop_
_entity.id
_entity.type
_entity.pdbx_description
1 polymer ?
#
loop_
_entity_poly.entity_id
_entity_poly.type
_entity_poly.pdbx_seq_one_letter_code
_entity_poly.pdbx_strand_id
1 'polypeptide(L)'
;MLRILQLNLYHCEAAQDLLCDTISKLCIDVAILCVQYKNLSPPNTWLADADSQAAIRVQAGIPMQERLAQVHPYFAWARIGGIFFFSVYARPRLSEIEFSALLANITEEARGRRPLVIAGDFNAWLTE
;
A
#
# COMPACT_ATOMS: atom_id res chain seq x y z
N MET A 1 -17.02 -4.60 -9.85
CA MET A 1 -16.59 -4.69 -8.43
C MET A 1 -15.07 -4.70 -8.43
N LEU A 2 -14.42 -3.91 -7.58
CA LEU A 2 -12.96 -3.87 -7.53
C LEU A 2 -12.40 -5.16 -6.91
N ARG A 3 -11.40 -5.76 -7.55
CA ARG A 3 -10.65 -6.93 -7.09
C ARG A 3 -9.34 -6.45 -6.47
N ILE A 4 -9.20 -6.72 -5.17
CA ILE A 4 -8.10 -6.19 -4.36
C ILE A 4 -7.21 -7.34 -3.91
N LEU A 5 -5.90 -7.16 -4.00
CA LEU A 5 -4.89 -8.09 -3.47
C LEU A 5 -4.05 -7.35 -2.42
N GLN A 6 -3.82 -7.96 -1.26
CA GLN A 6 -2.80 -7.51 -0.32
C GLN A 6 -1.67 -8.55 -0.26
N LEU A 7 -0.41 -8.10 -0.33
CA LEU A 7 0.75 -8.99 -0.28
C LEU A 7 2.01 -8.30 0.25
N ASN A 8 2.73 -8.96 1.15
CA ASN A 8 4.13 -8.63 1.44
C ASN A 8 5.05 -9.45 0.51
N LEU A 9 5.92 -8.77 -0.24
CA LEU A 9 6.81 -9.35 -1.25
C LEU A 9 8.19 -9.74 -0.71
N TYR A 10 8.51 -9.38 0.55
CA TYR A 10 9.75 -9.71 1.23
C TYR A 10 11.04 -9.38 0.43
N HIS A 11 11.00 -8.28 -0.33
CA HIS A 11 12.07 -7.82 -1.23
C HIS A 11 12.53 -8.88 -2.25
N CYS A 12 11.67 -9.83 -2.59
CA CYS A 12 11.99 -10.94 -3.48
C CYS A 12 11.60 -10.61 -4.93
N GLU A 13 12.59 -10.57 -5.83
CA GLU A 13 12.36 -10.34 -7.26
C GLU A 13 11.38 -11.36 -7.86
N ALA A 14 11.59 -12.65 -7.60
CA ALA A 14 10.72 -13.72 -8.10
C ALA A 14 9.27 -13.61 -7.57
N ALA A 15 9.09 -13.16 -6.32
CA ALA A 15 7.76 -12.93 -5.76
C ALA A 15 7.07 -11.75 -6.46
N GLN A 16 7.82 -10.68 -6.78
CA GLN A 16 7.28 -9.53 -7.50
C GLN A 16 6.96 -9.86 -8.96
N ASP A 17 7.75 -10.71 -9.62
CA ASP A 17 7.45 -11.21 -10.96
C ASP A 17 6.18 -12.08 -10.95
N LEU A 18 6.06 -12.99 -9.98
CA LEU A 18 4.84 -13.80 -9.80
C LEU A 18 3.62 -12.93 -9.50
N LEU A 19 3.76 -11.85 -8.75
CA LEU A 19 2.70 -10.88 -8.53
C LEU A 19 2.24 -10.23 -9.84
N CYS A 20 3.17 -9.84 -10.73
CA CYS A 20 2.82 -9.25 -12.03
C CYS A 20 1.95 -10.20 -12.88
N ASP A 21 2.32 -11.47 -12.91
CA ASP A 21 1.56 -12.55 -13.52
C ASP A 21 0.18 -12.74 -12.87
N THR A 22 0.15 -12.78 -11.54
CA THR A 22 -1.06 -13.01 -10.75
C THR A 22 -2.07 -11.88 -10.94
N ILE A 23 -1.60 -10.63 -10.97
CA ILE A 23 -2.46 -9.46 -11.20
C ILE A 23 -3.14 -9.57 -12.57
N SER A 24 -2.40 -9.98 -13.60
CA SER A 24 -2.94 -10.14 -14.95
C SER A 24 -3.93 -11.32 -15.02
N LYS A 25 -3.55 -12.48 -14.49
CA LYS A 25 -4.35 -13.72 -14.54
C LYS A 25 -5.64 -13.63 -13.73
N LEU A 26 -5.59 -12.97 -12.57
CA LEU A 26 -6.73 -12.85 -11.66
C LEU A 26 -7.47 -11.53 -11.81
N CYS A 27 -7.15 -10.71 -12.81
CA CYS A 27 -7.75 -9.40 -13.06
C CYS A 27 -7.80 -8.55 -11.77
N ILE A 28 -6.65 -8.38 -11.10
CA ILE A 28 -6.56 -7.57 -9.89
C ILE A 28 -6.51 -6.10 -10.27
N ASP A 29 -7.48 -5.34 -9.76
CA ASP A 29 -7.65 -3.93 -10.02
C ASP A 29 -6.69 -3.07 -9.17
N VAL A 30 -6.53 -3.43 -7.89
CA VAL A 30 -5.68 -2.72 -6.92
C VAL A 30 -4.87 -3.73 -6.12
N ALA A 31 -3.55 -3.56 -6.07
CA ALA A 31 -2.67 -4.33 -5.21
C ALA A 31 -2.06 -3.44 -4.13
N ILE A 32 -2.19 -3.87 -2.87
CA ILE A 32 -1.66 -3.22 -1.67
C ILE A 32 -0.43 -4.02 -1.23
N LEU A 33 0.75 -3.44 -1.41
CA LEU A 33 2.01 -4.16 -1.39
C LEU A 33 2.91 -3.69 -0.26
N CYS A 34 3.61 -4.63 0.38
CA CYS A 34 4.70 -4.34 1.30
C CYS A 34 6.02 -4.93 0.75
N VAL A 35 7.13 -4.26 1.04
CA VAL A 35 8.50 -4.72 0.80
C VAL A 35 8.72 -5.17 -0.65
N GLN A 36 8.34 -4.35 -1.62
CA GLN A 36 8.64 -4.61 -3.03
C GLN A 36 10.16 -4.72 -3.30
N TYR A 37 10.54 -5.48 -4.31
CA TYR A 37 11.92 -5.53 -4.80
C TYR A 37 12.32 -4.22 -5.49
N LYS A 38 11.42 -3.69 -6.33
CA LYS A 38 11.61 -2.40 -7.02
C LYS A 38 10.28 -1.69 -7.30
N ASN A 39 10.30 -0.37 -7.41
CA ASN A 39 9.15 0.38 -7.94
C ASN A 39 9.07 0.20 -9.46
N LEU A 40 7.85 0.05 -9.99
CA LEU A 40 7.63 -0.14 -11.43
C LEU A 40 7.20 1.16 -12.12
N SER A 41 7.61 1.30 -13.38
CA SER A 41 7.17 2.37 -14.28
C SER A 41 6.03 1.89 -15.20
N PRO A 42 5.12 2.79 -15.66
CA PRO A 42 5.12 4.22 -15.44
C PRO A 42 4.64 4.62 -14.02
N PRO A 43 5.18 5.73 -13.45
CA PRO A 43 4.96 6.14 -12.06
C PRO A 43 3.49 6.43 -11.71
N ASN A 44 2.61 6.56 -12.70
CA ASN A 44 1.19 6.85 -12.48
C ASN A 44 0.36 5.62 -12.08
N THR A 45 0.93 4.41 -12.15
CA THR A 45 0.27 3.16 -11.77
C THR A 45 0.86 2.52 -10.51
N TRP A 46 1.94 3.08 -9.99
CA TRP A 46 2.67 2.57 -8.84
C TRP A 46 2.98 3.71 -7.88
N LEU A 47 2.34 3.69 -6.71
CA LEU A 47 2.50 4.71 -5.69
C LEU A 47 3.24 4.09 -4.52
N ALA A 48 4.45 4.54 -4.26
CA ALA A 48 5.25 4.07 -3.14
C ALA A 48 5.32 5.14 -2.04
N ASP A 49 5.53 4.68 -0.83
CA ASP A 49 5.92 5.50 0.31
C ASP A 49 7.36 6.04 0.13
N ALA A 50 7.80 6.89 1.04
CA ALA A 50 9.14 7.50 0.98
C ALA A 50 10.26 6.46 1.06
N ASP A 51 10.02 5.31 1.72
CA ASP A 51 11.01 4.26 1.90
C ASP A 51 10.99 3.19 0.81
N SER A 52 10.04 3.25 -0.13
CA SER A 52 9.80 2.20 -1.14
C SER A 52 9.59 0.81 -0.52
N GLN A 53 8.86 0.75 0.59
CA GLN A 53 8.51 -0.48 1.31
C GLN A 53 7.00 -0.64 1.54
N ALA A 54 6.20 0.38 1.26
CA ALA A 54 4.76 0.26 1.14
C ALA A 54 4.35 0.86 -0.21
N ALA A 55 3.57 0.12 -0.99
CA ALA A 55 3.10 0.59 -2.29
C ALA A 55 1.66 0.21 -2.61
N ILE A 56 1.04 0.99 -3.48
CA ILE A 56 -0.23 0.69 -4.13
C ILE A 56 0.04 0.61 -5.63
N ARG A 57 -0.29 -0.54 -6.23
CA ARG A 57 -0.36 -0.67 -7.68
C ARG A 57 -1.83 -0.60 -8.11
N VAL A 58 -2.12 0.20 -9.12
CA VAL A 58 -3.44 0.30 -9.75
C VAL A 58 -3.37 -0.18 -11.20
N GLN A 59 -4.36 -0.97 -11.62
CA GLN A 59 -4.49 -1.39 -13.01
C GLN A 59 -4.77 -0.20 -13.93
N ALA A 60 -4.16 -0.21 -15.11
CA ALA A 60 -4.38 0.83 -16.12
C ALA A 60 -5.87 0.94 -16.49
N GLY A 61 -6.35 2.17 -16.65
CA GLY A 61 -7.76 2.46 -16.97
C GLY A 61 -8.66 2.67 -15.75
N ILE A 62 -8.20 2.31 -14.54
CA ILE A 62 -8.94 2.64 -13.31
C ILE A 62 -8.57 4.06 -12.88
N PRO A 63 -9.56 4.94 -12.65
CA PRO A 63 -9.29 6.32 -12.29
C PRO A 63 -8.68 6.40 -10.89
N MET A 64 -7.50 7.00 -10.81
CA MET A 64 -6.88 7.49 -9.58
C MET A 64 -7.24 8.96 -9.42
N GLN A 65 -8.18 9.25 -8.53
CA GLN A 65 -8.75 10.60 -8.35
C GLN A 65 -7.87 11.48 -7.47
N GLU A 66 -7.19 10.88 -6.50
CA GLU A 66 -6.43 11.59 -5.47
C GLU A 66 -5.27 10.71 -5.01
N ARG A 67 -4.19 11.32 -4.57
CA ARG A 67 -3.04 10.64 -3.94
C ARG A 67 -2.34 11.60 -3.01
N LEU A 68 -1.50 11.07 -2.14
CA LEU A 68 -0.58 11.87 -1.33
C LEU A 68 0.16 12.92 -2.19
N ALA A 69 0.09 14.17 -1.78
CA ALA A 69 0.83 15.27 -2.41
C ALA A 69 2.34 15.18 -2.11
N GLN A 70 2.68 14.70 -0.92
CA GLN A 70 4.04 14.43 -0.46
C GLN A 70 4.12 13.00 0.07
N VAL A 71 5.21 12.29 -0.28
CA VAL A 71 5.43 10.92 0.21
C VAL A 71 5.77 10.95 1.70
N HIS A 72 5.19 10.02 2.47
CA HIS A 72 5.51 9.78 3.88
C HIS A 72 6.22 8.42 4.00
N PRO A 73 7.09 8.22 5.00
CA PRO A 73 7.60 6.89 5.30
C PRO A 73 6.46 5.99 5.80
N TYR A 74 6.66 4.68 5.65
CA TYR A 74 5.81 3.60 6.15
C TYR A 74 4.44 3.41 5.48
N PHE A 75 3.89 4.42 4.81
CA PHE A 75 2.61 4.24 4.12
C PHE A 75 2.45 5.12 2.88
N ALA A 76 1.63 4.63 1.96
CA ALA A 76 1.14 5.37 0.81
C ALA A 76 -0.39 5.29 0.77
N TRP A 77 -1.06 6.34 0.28
CA TRP A 77 -2.49 6.27 0.01
C TRP A 77 -2.91 6.96 -1.28
N ALA A 78 -4.00 6.47 -1.85
CA ALA A 78 -4.67 7.08 -2.99
C ALA A 78 -6.17 6.79 -3.00
N ARG A 79 -6.93 7.70 -3.61
CA ARG A 79 -8.33 7.47 -3.96
C ARG A 79 -8.38 6.85 -5.35
N ILE A 80 -8.88 5.63 -5.43
CA ILE A 80 -8.95 4.82 -6.64
C ILE A 80 -10.38 4.29 -6.78
N GLY A 81 -11.01 4.54 -7.92
CA GLY A 81 -12.40 4.10 -8.14
C GLY A 81 -13.39 4.63 -7.08
N GLY A 82 -13.08 5.77 -6.45
CA GLY A 82 -13.90 6.37 -5.40
C GLY A 82 -13.62 5.86 -3.98
N ILE A 83 -12.75 4.88 -3.79
CA ILE A 83 -12.35 4.31 -2.49
C ILE A 83 -10.95 4.79 -2.12
N PHE A 84 -10.72 5.15 -0.86
CA PHE A 84 -9.38 5.48 -0.36
C PHE A 84 -8.64 4.21 0.06
N PHE A 85 -7.51 3.91 -0.58
CA PHE A 85 -6.65 2.78 -0.26
C PHE A 85 -5.40 3.26 0.45
N PHE A 86 -5.04 2.57 1.52
CA PHE A 86 -3.79 2.75 2.25
C PHE A 86 -2.99 1.45 2.18
N SER A 87 -1.73 1.56 1.77
CA SER A 87 -0.72 0.51 1.95
C SER A 87 0.19 0.89 3.10
N VAL A 88 0.34 0.01 4.07
CA VAL A 88 1.12 0.26 5.29
C VAL A 88 2.18 -0.82 5.47
N TYR A 89 3.39 -0.41 5.82
CA TYR A 89 4.43 -1.31 6.27
C TYR A 89 5.10 -0.74 7.53
N ALA A 90 4.78 -1.33 8.67
CA ALA A 90 5.52 -1.09 9.90
C ALA A 90 6.72 -2.04 9.92
N ARG A 91 7.94 -1.50 10.02
CA ARG A 91 9.15 -2.34 10.05
C ARG A 91 9.16 -3.21 11.32
N PRO A 92 9.70 -4.44 11.28
CA PRO A 92 9.67 -5.37 12.43
C PRO A 92 10.34 -4.88 13.73
N ARG A 93 11.12 -3.80 13.66
CA ARG A 93 11.90 -3.26 14.79
C ARG A 93 11.58 -1.80 15.08
N LEU A 94 10.37 -1.34 14.73
CA LEU A 94 9.90 -0.04 15.23
C LEU A 94 9.81 -0.09 16.75
N SER A 95 10.30 0.97 17.40
CA SER A 95 10.00 1.20 18.81
C SER A 95 8.51 1.47 19.00
N GLU A 96 8.01 1.31 20.24
CA GLU A 96 6.60 1.62 20.56
C GLU A 96 6.22 3.07 20.20
N ILE A 97 7.16 4.01 20.37
CA ILE A 97 6.96 5.42 20.03
C ILE A 97 6.80 5.59 18.52
N GLU A 98 7.68 4.97 17.72
CA GLU A 98 7.60 5.03 16.25
C GLU A 98 6.35 4.34 15.72
N PHE A 99 5.99 3.18 16.29
CA PHE A 99 4.79 2.45 15.92
C PHE A 99 3.51 3.25 16.26
N SER A 100 3.46 3.85 17.44
CA SER A 100 2.34 4.73 17.83
C SER A 100 2.24 5.96 16.94
N ALA A 101 3.37 6.57 16.58
CA ALA A 101 3.40 7.68 15.64
C ALA A 101 2.91 7.28 14.24
N LEU A 102 3.28 6.10 13.75
CA LEU A 102 2.75 5.54 12.50
C LEU A 102 1.22 5.42 12.55
N LEU A 103 0.67 4.82 13.61
CA LEU A 103 -0.79 4.68 13.75
C LEU A 103 -1.51 6.02 13.84
N ALA A 104 -0.94 6.99 14.57
CA ALA A 104 -1.48 8.34 14.67
C ALA A 104 -1.51 9.05 13.31
N ASN A 105 -0.41 8.95 12.54
CA ASN A 105 -0.31 9.54 11.20
C ASN A 105 -1.34 8.92 10.24
N ILE A 106 -1.48 7.60 10.22
CA ILE A 106 -2.50 6.91 9.40
C ILE A 106 -3.90 7.34 9.83
N THR A 107 -4.16 7.47 11.14
CA THR A 107 -5.47 7.89 11.66
C THR A 107 -5.82 9.31 11.24
N GLU A 108 -4.86 10.24 11.29
CA GLU A 108 -5.06 11.61 10.83
C GLU A 108 -5.31 11.65 9.32
N GLU A 109 -4.48 10.94 8.54
CA GLU A 109 -4.68 10.82 7.10
C GLU A 109 -5.97 10.07 6.75
N ALA A 110 -6.50 9.16 7.57
CA ALA A 110 -7.76 8.47 7.29
C ALA A 110 -9.00 9.28 7.74
N ARG A 111 -8.83 10.38 8.47
CA ARG A 111 -9.94 11.17 9.01
C ARG A 111 -10.77 11.78 7.88
N GLY A 112 -12.10 11.63 7.97
CA GLY A 112 -13.06 12.15 6.98
C GLY A 112 -13.08 11.43 5.61
N ARG A 113 -12.09 10.59 5.29
CA ARG A 113 -12.00 9.86 4.02
C ARG A 113 -12.88 8.62 4.03
N ARG A 114 -13.94 8.55 3.24
CA ARG A 114 -14.84 7.38 3.16
C ARG A 114 -15.34 7.16 1.73
N PRO A 115 -15.58 5.90 1.29
CA PRO A 115 -15.18 4.65 1.95
C PRO A 115 -13.66 4.43 1.87
N LEU A 116 -13.09 3.62 2.76
CA LEU A 116 -11.64 3.39 2.81
C LEU A 116 -11.26 1.94 3.11
N VAL A 117 -10.07 1.55 2.68
CA VAL A 117 -9.39 0.28 2.98
C VAL A 117 -7.99 0.60 3.49
N ILE A 118 -7.65 0.10 4.67
CA ILE A 118 -6.28 0.11 5.21
C ILE A 118 -5.81 -1.33 5.28
N ALA A 119 -4.72 -1.64 4.60
CA ALA A 119 -4.13 -2.96 4.64
C ALA A 119 -2.61 -2.86 4.52
N GLY A 120 -1.93 -3.92 4.94
CA GLY A 120 -0.48 -3.90 5.03
C GLY A 120 0.03 -4.91 6.04
N ASP A 121 1.33 -4.82 6.31
CA ASP A 121 2.01 -5.61 7.32
C ASP A 121 2.48 -4.70 8.46
N PHE A 122 1.84 -4.87 9.62
CA PHE A 122 2.10 -4.07 10.81
C PHE A 122 3.18 -4.68 11.70
N ASN A 123 3.68 -5.89 11.40
CA ASN A 123 4.66 -6.61 12.23
C ASN A 123 4.35 -6.57 13.74
N ALA A 124 3.06 -6.59 14.08
CA ALA A 124 2.57 -6.45 15.44
C ALA A 124 1.57 -7.55 15.75
N TRP A 125 1.53 -7.96 17.01
CA TRP A 125 0.54 -8.88 17.53
C TRP A 125 -0.45 -8.09 18.37
N LEU A 126 -1.74 -8.34 18.18
CA LEU A 126 -2.74 -7.88 19.13
C LEU A 126 -2.73 -8.84 20.33
N THR A 127 -2.38 -8.34 21.50
CA THR A 127 -2.47 -9.07 22.77
C THR A 127 -3.69 -8.57 23.53
N GLU A 128 -4.40 -9.49 24.20
CA GLU A 128 -5.60 -9.22 25.01
C GLU A 128 -5.30 -8.46 26.31
#